data_AF-A0AAD5G939-F1
#
_entry.id   AF-A0AAD5G939-F1
#
_cell.length_a   1.000
_cell.length_b   1.000
_cell.length_c   1.000
_cell.angle_alpha   90.00
_cell.angle_beta   90.00
_cell.angle_gamma   90.00
#
_symmetry.space_group_name_H-M   'P 1'
#
loop_
_entity.id
_entity.type
_entity.pdbx_description
1 polymer ?
#
loop_
_entity_poly.entity_id
_entity_poly.type
_entity_poly.pdbx_seq_one_letter_code
_entity_poly.pdbx_strand_id
1 'polypeptide(L)'
;MQIICSILVVNRVPLRKQKMVGFYDLNTEILSFIITLLATSANGATDLTRLSATCHKFLNLSRSTEVLKVVNFHQISVDDYGAHRHLKGLLCVCARAGNQAAQSMLGKALLLNDAFFWRMILEHDLPLLAQNALASGLLRDQKLVRRFLCDASDEDISVMRTPLLCYMITCLGYDLASLSGILLAITNMCSYYLEKRVNLVHDVPMLPLRGVNMALAWLTPPSGRAHRARVLKLYDVLFSGR
;
A
#
# COMPACT_ATOMS: atom_id res chain seq x y z
N MET A 1 17.04 17.42 7.77
CA MET A 1 16.81 16.74 9.06
C MET A 1 17.63 17.43 10.16
N GLN A 2 17.32 18.70 10.44
CA GLN A 2 18.02 19.54 11.44
C GLN A 2 17.09 19.95 12.60
N ILE A 3 15.85 19.45 12.63
CA ILE A 3 14.81 19.93 13.56
C ILE A 3 14.69 19.04 14.82
N ILE A 4 15.34 17.86 14.86
CA ILE A 4 15.33 17.01 16.08
C ILE A 4 16.60 17.19 16.94
N CYS A 5 17.62 17.94 16.47
CA CYS A 5 18.83 18.22 17.25
C CYS A 5 18.84 19.57 18.00
N SER A 6 17.80 20.40 17.93
CA SER A 6 17.93 21.83 18.31
C SER A 6 17.02 22.33 19.44
N ILE A 7 16.28 21.47 20.15
CA ILE A 7 15.59 21.92 21.38
C ILE A 7 16.51 21.69 22.57
N LEU A 8 17.45 22.62 22.81
CA LEU A 8 17.99 23.00 24.12
C LEU A 8 19.21 23.93 23.96
N VAL A 9 18.99 25.16 23.48
CA VAL A 9 19.86 26.28 23.81
C VAL A 9 18.98 27.51 23.99
N VAL A 10 18.68 27.87 25.24
CA VAL A 10 18.74 29.23 25.83
C VAL A 10 18.17 29.11 27.24
N ASN A 11 19.06 28.98 28.23
CA ASN A 11 19.05 29.75 29.47
C ASN A 11 20.32 29.40 30.26
N ARG A 12 21.23 30.37 30.37
CA ARG A 12 22.49 30.23 31.10
C ARG A 12 22.20 30.21 32.61
N VAL A 13 22.25 29.02 33.20
CA VAL A 13 22.30 28.77 34.65
C VAL A 13 23.44 27.76 34.88
N PRO A 14 24.22 27.82 35.97
CA PRO A 14 25.48 27.06 36.09
C PRO A 14 25.22 25.54 36.06
N LEU A 15 25.89 24.85 35.14
CA LEU A 15 25.78 23.42 34.92
C LEU A 15 26.29 22.62 36.14
N ARG A 16 25.38 22.24 37.04
CA ARG A 16 25.46 20.93 37.69
C ARG A 16 25.66 19.89 36.58
N LYS A 17 26.58 18.94 36.76
CA LYS A 17 26.74 17.78 35.87
C LYS A 17 25.41 17.02 35.79
N GLN A 18 24.53 17.42 34.88
CA GLN A 18 23.38 16.62 34.49
C GLN A 18 23.96 15.42 33.77
N LYS A 19 23.95 14.28 34.46
CA LYS A 19 24.17 12.98 33.84
C LYS A 19 23.08 12.88 32.76
N MET A 20 23.45 12.95 31.49
CA MET A 20 22.51 12.67 30.40
C MET A 20 21.94 11.30 30.67
N VAL A 21 20.66 11.24 31.07
CA VAL A 21 19.91 9.99 31.10
C VAL A 21 19.87 9.54 29.65
N GLY A 22 20.55 8.42 29.36
CA GLY A 22 20.65 7.94 28.00
C GLY A 22 19.25 7.53 27.54
N PHE A 23 18.95 7.67 26.25
CA PHE A 23 17.68 7.18 25.69
C PHE A 23 17.46 5.66 25.98
N TYR A 24 18.54 4.95 26.28
CA TYR A 24 18.56 3.54 26.69
C TYR A 24 17.92 3.28 28.05
N ASP A 25 17.92 4.27 28.95
CA ASP A 25 17.37 4.18 30.31
C ASP A 25 15.85 4.41 30.34
N LEU A 26 15.26 4.84 29.21
CA LEU A 26 13.80 4.92 29.11
C LEU A 26 13.15 3.54 29.15
N ASN A 27 12.00 3.49 29.82
CA ASN A 27 11.10 2.35 29.81
C ASN A 27 10.75 1.98 28.37
N THR A 28 10.80 0.69 28.08
CA THR A 28 10.45 0.07 26.80
C THR A 28 9.08 0.51 26.28
N GLU A 29 8.08 0.74 27.14
CA GLU A 29 6.75 1.22 26.74
C GLU A 29 6.80 2.63 26.15
N ILE A 30 7.49 3.56 26.82
CA ILE A 30 7.68 4.93 26.34
C ILE A 30 8.47 4.90 25.04
N LEU A 31 9.50 4.06 24.97
CA LEU A 31 10.30 3.91 23.77
C LEU A 31 9.49 3.36 22.60
N SER A 32 8.65 2.36 22.83
CA SER A 32 7.72 1.81 21.84
C SER A 32 6.76 2.87 21.35
N PHE A 33 6.21 3.70 22.25
CA PHE A 33 5.32 4.80 21.88
C PHE A 33 6.02 5.83 20.98
N ILE A 34 7.24 6.23 21.32
CA ILE A 34 8.05 7.15 20.50
C ILE A 34 8.32 6.56 19.11
N ILE A 35 8.68 5.27 19.05
CA ILE A 35 8.93 4.56 17.79
C ILE A 35 7.65 4.49 16.94
N THR A 36 6.50 4.21 17.54
CA THR A 36 5.20 4.21 16.86
C THR A 36 4.88 5.58 16.28
N LEU A 37 5.03 6.66 17.05
CA LEU A 37 4.82 8.02 16.55
C LEU A 37 5.72 8.32 15.35
N LEU A 38 7.01 7.95 15.45
CA LEU A 38 7.98 8.10 14.39
C LEU A 38 7.58 7.27 13.15
N ALA A 39 7.16 6.03 13.32
CA ALA A 39 6.68 5.15 12.26
C ALA A 39 5.43 5.67 11.54
N THR A 40 4.53 6.38 12.24
CA THR A 40 3.33 6.98 11.62
C THR A 40 3.58 8.33 10.92
N SER A 41 4.73 8.95 11.15
CA SER A 41 5.08 10.24 10.56
C SER A 41 5.17 10.18 9.03
N ALA A 42 5.20 11.33 8.35
CA ALA A 42 5.30 11.39 6.89
C ALA A 42 6.53 10.66 6.33
N ASN A 43 7.62 10.60 7.09
CA ASN A 43 8.88 9.92 6.75
C ASN A 43 9.03 8.57 7.46
N GLY A 44 7.93 8.00 7.96
CA GLY A 44 7.95 6.94 8.95
C GLY A 44 8.82 5.75 8.58
N ALA A 45 8.68 5.23 7.35
CA ALA A 45 9.50 4.11 6.89
C ALA A 45 11.01 4.44 6.85
N THR A 46 11.38 5.61 6.36
CA THR A 46 12.79 6.06 6.28
C THR A 46 13.37 6.28 7.67
N ASP A 47 12.65 6.99 8.53
CA ASP A 47 13.11 7.30 9.88
C ASP A 47 13.17 6.04 10.75
N LEU A 48 12.23 5.11 10.59
CA LEU A 48 12.24 3.83 11.29
C LEU A 48 13.46 2.99 10.86
N THR A 49 13.77 2.97 9.56
CA THR A 49 14.97 2.28 9.04
C THR A 49 16.24 2.86 9.65
N ARG A 50 16.37 4.20 9.67
CA ARG A 50 17.52 4.88 10.29
C ARG A 50 17.62 4.58 11.78
N LEU A 51 16.50 4.64 12.51
CA LEU A 51 16.46 4.35 13.93
C LEU A 51 16.86 2.91 14.22
N SER A 52 16.37 1.95 13.44
CA SER A 52 16.69 0.52 13.58
C SER A 52 18.19 0.20 13.38
N ALA A 53 18.90 1.04 12.61
CA ALA A 53 20.34 0.89 12.37
C ALA A 53 21.22 1.38 13.54
N THR A 54 20.64 2.07 14.54
CA THR A 54 21.43 2.68 15.63
C THR A 54 21.83 1.68 16.72
N CYS A 55 20.93 0.79 17.15
CA CYS A 55 21.25 -0.25 18.14
C CYS A 55 20.24 -1.42 18.12
N HIS A 56 20.61 -2.54 18.75
CA HIS A 56 19.76 -3.73 18.85
C HIS A 56 18.43 -3.50 19.57
N LYS A 57 18.37 -2.64 20.59
CA LYS A 57 17.11 -2.33 21.31
C LYS A 57 16.10 -1.68 20.35
N PHE A 58 16.54 -0.68 19.58
CA PHE A 58 15.70 -0.04 18.57
C PHE A 58 15.35 -0.97 17.42
N LEU A 59 16.28 -1.79 16.95
CA LEU A 59 16.01 -2.80 15.94
C LEU A 59 14.89 -3.74 16.38
N ASN A 60 14.96 -4.28 17.60
CA ASN A 60 13.96 -5.20 18.12
C ASN A 60 12.59 -4.53 18.27
N LEU A 61 12.53 -3.32 18.82
CA LEU A 61 11.28 -2.58 18.96
C LEU A 61 10.68 -2.16 17.61
N SER A 62 11.51 -1.77 16.65
CA SER A 62 11.04 -1.44 15.29
C SER A 62 10.41 -2.62 14.56
N ARG A 63 10.73 -3.85 14.99
CA ARG A 63 10.22 -5.11 14.43
C ARG A 63 9.01 -5.65 15.19
N SER A 64 8.50 -4.93 16.20
CA SER A 64 7.26 -5.32 16.85
C SER A 64 6.10 -5.23 15.87
N THR A 65 5.12 -6.12 16.03
CA THR A 65 4.00 -6.21 15.08
C THR A 65 3.18 -4.92 15.09
N GLU A 66 3.06 -4.30 16.26
CA GLU A 66 2.35 -3.06 16.52
C GLU A 66 2.95 -1.90 15.72
N VAL A 67 4.29 -1.78 15.73
CA VAL A 67 5.01 -0.75 14.97
C VAL A 67 4.92 -1.04 13.48
N LEU A 68 5.20 -2.28 13.06
CA LEU A 68 5.21 -2.67 11.65
C LEU A 68 3.85 -2.44 10.97
N LYS A 69 2.73 -2.64 11.69
CA LYS A 69 1.37 -2.42 11.19
C LYS A 69 1.06 -0.97 10.85
N VAL A 70 1.71 0.00 11.51
CA VAL A 70 1.38 1.42 11.39
C VAL A 70 2.42 2.25 10.63
N VAL A 71 3.51 1.62 10.17
CA VAL A 71 4.54 2.29 9.37
C VAL A 71 3.92 2.99 8.15
N ASN A 72 4.23 4.27 8.01
CA ASN A 72 3.78 5.09 6.91
C ASN A 72 4.78 5.04 5.75
N PHE A 73 4.27 4.74 4.55
CA PHE A 73 5.02 4.63 3.30
C PHE A 73 4.78 5.81 2.33
N HIS A 74 4.10 6.88 2.76
CA HIS A 74 3.64 7.96 1.88
C HIS A 74 4.72 8.60 0.99
N GLN A 75 5.96 8.74 1.49
CA GLN A 75 7.07 9.35 0.73
C GLN A 75 7.98 8.35 0.02
N ILE A 76 7.66 7.06 0.03
CA ILE A 76 8.45 6.08 -0.72
C ILE A 76 7.91 6.05 -2.15
N SER A 77 8.71 6.58 -3.08
CA SER A 77 8.45 6.36 -4.51
C SER A 77 8.54 4.86 -4.77
N VAL A 78 7.49 4.33 -5.38
CA VAL A 78 7.38 2.93 -5.80
C VAL A 78 7.70 2.75 -7.28
N ASP A 79 8.26 3.78 -7.91
CA ASP A 79 8.65 3.75 -9.32
C ASP A 79 9.93 2.92 -9.52
N ASP A 80 10.73 2.74 -8.46
CA ASP A 80 11.83 1.78 -8.41
C ASP A 80 11.72 0.85 -7.19
N TYR A 81 11.01 -0.27 -7.37
CA TYR A 81 10.94 -1.33 -6.36
C TYR A 81 12.30 -1.95 -6.02
N GLY A 82 13.35 -1.72 -6.83
CA GLY A 82 14.67 -2.32 -6.67
C GLY A 82 15.26 -2.12 -5.27
N ALA A 83 15.13 -0.92 -4.71
CA ALA A 83 15.58 -0.60 -3.36
C ALA A 83 14.83 -1.34 -2.24
N HIS A 84 13.68 -1.96 -2.57
CA HIS A 84 12.79 -2.66 -1.64
C HIS A 84 12.77 -4.17 -1.85
N ARG A 85 13.55 -4.71 -2.80
CA ARG A 85 13.64 -6.15 -3.10
C ARG A 85 14.48 -6.90 -2.08
N HIS A 86 13.96 -7.02 -0.86
CA HIS A 86 14.61 -7.81 0.18
C HIS A 86 13.57 -8.51 1.05
N LEU A 87 13.69 -9.83 1.22
CA LEU A 87 12.71 -10.66 1.94
C LEU A 87 12.49 -10.19 3.39
N LYS A 88 13.57 -9.75 4.05
CA LYS A 88 13.55 -9.17 5.41
C LYS A 88 13.57 -7.63 5.41
N GLY A 89 13.37 -7.02 4.24
CA GLY A 89 13.30 -5.57 4.08
C GLY A 89 12.00 -5.02 4.64
N LEU A 90 11.99 -3.72 4.97
CA LEU A 90 10.90 -3.07 5.70
C LEU A 90 9.53 -3.27 5.03
N LEU A 91 9.46 -3.14 3.70
CA LEU A 91 8.21 -3.32 2.94
C LEU A 91 7.60 -4.72 3.14
N CYS A 92 8.41 -5.76 2.95
CA CYS A 92 7.97 -7.15 3.10
C CYS A 92 7.56 -7.46 4.55
N VAL A 93 8.36 -7.05 5.55
CA VAL A 93 8.02 -7.33 6.95
C VAL A 93 6.78 -6.57 7.42
N CYS A 94 6.58 -5.32 6.96
CA CYS A 94 5.36 -4.57 7.24
C CYS A 94 4.14 -5.24 6.59
N ALA A 95 4.24 -5.65 5.32
CA ALA A 95 3.13 -6.31 4.64
C ALA A 95 2.72 -7.62 5.33
N ARG A 96 3.72 -8.41 5.77
CA ARG A 96 3.52 -9.64 6.56
C ARG A 96 2.90 -9.33 7.93
N ALA A 97 3.30 -8.26 8.59
CA ALA A 97 2.69 -7.81 9.84
C ALA A 97 1.23 -7.33 9.68
N GLY A 98 0.75 -7.14 8.45
CA GLY A 98 -0.62 -6.68 8.17
C GLY A 98 -0.73 -5.18 7.89
N ASN A 99 0.38 -4.49 7.62
CA ASN A 99 0.38 -3.10 7.20
C ASN A 99 -0.34 -2.97 5.85
N GLN A 100 -1.42 -2.20 5.84
CA GLN A 100 -2.31 -2.08 4.70
C GLN A 100 -1.66 -1.33 3.51
N ALA A 101 -0.89 -0.28 3.79
CA ALA A 101 -0.17 0.47 2.75
C ALA A 101 0.90 -0.41 2.09
N ALA A 102 1.69 -1.14 2.89
CA ALA A 102 2.69 -2.08 2.37
C ALA A 102 2.05 -3.20 1.53
N GLN A 103 0.90 -3.72 1.97
CA GLN A 103 0.15 -4.72 1.20
C GLN A 103 -0.35 -4.18 -0.14
N SER A 104 -0.86 -2.93 -0.16
CA SER A 104 -1.26 -2.25 -1.39
C SER A 104 -0.09 -2.05 -2.36
N MET A 105 1.06 -1.59 -1.86
CA MET A 105 2.29 -1.42 -2.65
C MET A 105 2.78 -2.73 -3.25
N LEU A 106 2.79 -3.82 -2.47
CA LEU A 106 3.14 -5.14 -3.01
C LEU A 106 2.12 -5.63 -4.04
N GLY A 107 0.82 -5.38 -3.83
CA GLY A 107 -0.22 -5.68 -4.82
C GLY A 107 0.03 -4.98 -6.15
N LYS A 108 0.40 -3.70 -6.13
CA LYS A 108 0.82 -2.94 -7.31
C LYS A 108 2.05 -3.57 -7.98
N ALA A 109 3.07 -3.94 -7.20
CA ALA A 109 4.29 -4.55 -7.71
C ALA A 109 4.03 -5.88 -8.44
N LEU A 110 3.14 -6.72 -7.89
CA LEU A 110 2.74 -7.98 -8.52
C LEU A 110 2.01 -7.76 -9.84
N LEU A 111 1.09 -6.78 -9.90
CA LEU A 111 0.39 -6.41 -11.13
C LEU A 111 1.36 -5.91 -12.20
N LEU A 112 2.37 -5.15 -11.81
CA LEU A 112 3.47 -4.73 -12.70
C LEU A 112 4.46 -5.85 -13.03
N ASN A 113 4.16 -7.09 -12.65
CA ASN A 113 4.95 -8.28 -12.92
C ASN A 113 6.39 -8.21 -12.38
N ASP A 114 6.58 -7.62 -11.20
CA ASP A 114 7.88 -7.64 -10.53
C ASP A 114 8.26 -9.07 -10.12
N ALA A 115 9.25 -9.63 -10.81
CA ALA A 115 9.67 -11.02 -10.66
C ALA A 115 10.16 -11.36 -9.24
N PHE A 116 10.73 -10.40 -8.51
CA PHE A 116 11.22 -10.65 -7.16
C PHE A 116 10.05 -10.95 -6.21
N PHE A 117 8.99 -10.13 -6.25
CA PHE A 117 7.85 -10.32 -5.37
C PHE A 117 7.02 -11.55 -5.75
N TRP A 118 6.91 -11.87 -7.04
CA TRP A 118 6.32 -13.13 -7.48
C TRP A 118 7.09 -14.34 -6.96
N ARG A 119 8.43 -14.34 -7.12
CA ARG A 119 9.29 -15.41 -6.62
C ARG A 119 9.16 -15.56 -5.11
N MET A 120 9.13 -14.45 -4.37
CA MET A 120 8.94 -14.47 -2.93
C MET A 120 7.66 -15.21 -2.52
N ILE A 121 6.53 -14.94 -3.18
CA ILE A 121 5.26 -15.61 -2.86
C ILE A 121 5.31 -17.09 -3.23
N LEU A 122 5.79 -17.40 -4.44
CA LEU A 122 5.78 -18.77 -4.97
C LEU A 122 6.78 -19.70 -4.26
N GLU A 123 7.96 -19.21 -3.90
CA GLU A 123 9.03 -20.04 -3.32
C GLU A 123 9.01 -20.05 -1.79
N HIS A 124 8.51 -18.99 -1.12
CA HIS A 124 8.52 -18.92 0.34
C HIS A 124 7.14 -19.08 0.96
N ASP A 125 6.10 -18.42 0.45
CA ASP A 125 4.80 -18.41 1.12
C ASP A 125 3.91 -19.59 0.69
N LEU A 126 3.93 -19.97 -0.59
CA LEU A 126 3.10 -21.07 -1.10
C LEU A 126 3.43 -22.44 -0.49
N PRO A 127 4.71 -22.82 -0.28
CA PRO A 127 5.03 -24.08 0.39
C PRO A 127 4.57 -24.11 1.86
N LEU A 128 4.63 -22.97 2.56
CA LEU A 128 4.19 -22.84 3.95
C LEU A 128 2.66 -22.93 4.06
N LEU A 129 1.93 -22.37 3.07
CA LEU A 129 0.48 -22.54 2.97
C LEU A 129 0.10 -24.01 2.79
N ALA A 130 0.81 -24.74 1.93
CA ALA A 130 0.56 -26.17 1.70
C ALA A 130 0.81 -27.05 2.95
N GLN A 131 1.65 -26.58 3.88
CA GLN A 131 1.96 -27.26 5.13
C GLN A 131 0.98 -26.94 6.28
N ASN A 132 -0.13 -26.23 6.01
CA ASN A 132 -1.06 -25.74 7.02
C ASN A 132 -0.39 -24.92 8.14
N ALA A 133 0.74 -24.27 7.85
CA ALA A 133 1.38 -23.37 8.81
C ALA A 133 0.42 -22.24 9.16
N LEU A 134 0.44 -21.78 10.42
CA LEU A 134 -0.37 -20.66 10.91
C LEU A 134 -0.34 -19.52 9.89
N ALA A 135 -1.49 -19.19 9.30
CA ALA A 135 -1.63 -18.24 8.19
C ALA A 135 -1.26 -16.78 8.53
N SER A 136 -0.81 -16.52 9.77
CA SER A 136 -0.39 -15.21 10.22
C SER A 136 0.90 -14.80 9.52
N GLY A 137 0.79 -13.82 8.62
CA GLY A 137 1.93 -13.22 7.92
C GLY A 137 2.35 -13.88 6.61
N LEU A 138 1.54 -14.80 6.07
CA LEU A 138 1.71 -15.30 4.70
C LEU A 138 1.14 -14.28 3.70
N LEU A 139 1.92 -13.96 2.69
CA LEU A 139 1.49 -13.06 1.62
C LEU A 139 0.73 -13.88 0.57
N ARG A 140 -0.54 -13.54 0.37
CA ARG A 140 -1.35 -14.09 -0.71
C ARG A 140 -1.51 -13.02 -1.78
N ASP A 141 -1.09 -13.31 -3.00
CA ASP A 141 -1.25 -12.45 -4.17
C ASP A 141 -2.69 -11.88 -4.26
N GLN A 142 -3.69 -12.73 -4.07
CA GLN A 142 -5.10 -12.33 -4.10
C GLN A 142 -5.45 -11.26 -3.07
N LYS A 143 -4.92 -11.39 -1.84
CA LYS A 143 -5.14 -10.43 -0.77
C LYS A 143 -4.42 -9.10 -1.06
N LEU A 144 -3.21 -9.18 -1.63
CA LEU A 144 -2.41 -8.01 -1.98
C LEU A 144 -3.03 -7.22 -3.13
N VAL A 145 -3.44 -7.90 -4.20
CA VAL A 145 -4.11 -7.27 -5.36
C VAL A 145 -5.46 -6.69 -4.95
N ARG A 146 -6.24 -7.39 -4.12
CA ARG A 146 -7.47 -6.83 -3.54
C ARG A 146 -7.19 -5.56 -2.75
N ARG A 147 -6.12 -5.55 -1.93
CA ARG A 147 -5.75 -4.38 -1.13
C ARG A 147 -5.37 -3.20 -2.01
N PHE A 148 -4.60 -3.45 -3.07
CA PHE A 148 -4.31 -2.45 -4.08
C PHE A 148 -5.59 -1.86 -4.69
N LEU A 149 -6.53 -2.71 -5.14
CA LEU A 149 -7.79 -2.26 -5.71
C LEU A 149 -8.63 -1.40 -4.74
N CYS A 150 -8.55 -1.65 -3.43
CA CYS A 150 -9.19 -0.80 -2.43
C CYS A 150 -8.53 0.57 -2.30
N ASP A 151 -7.20 0.59 -2.14
CA ASP A 151 -6.46 1.76 -1.65
C ASP A 151 -5.81 2.61 -2.74
N ALA A 152 -5.66 2.10 -3.96
CA ALA A 152 -4.95 2.77 -5.04
C ALA A 152 -5.56 4.15 -5.35
N SER A 153 -4.70 5.10 -5.71
CA SER A 153 -5.14 6.40 -6.21
C SER A 153 -5.83 6.27 -7.57
N ASP A 154 -6.53 7.31 -7.99
CA ASP A 154 -7.18 7.36 -9.30
C ASP A 154 -6.13 7.26 -10.43
N GLU A 155 -4.98 7.91 -10.24
CA GLU A 155 -3.85 7.89 -11.15
C GLU A 155 -3.30 6.48 -11.31
N ASP A 156 -3.09 5.77 -10.20
CA ASP A 156 -2.61 4.39 -10.21
C ASP A 156 -3.59 3.46 -10.93
N ILE A 157 -4.90 3.57 -10.65
CA ILE A 157 -5.89 2.72 -11.34
C ILE A 157 -5.94 3.02 -12.84
N SER A 158 -5.77 4.27 -13.27
CA SER A 158 -5.89 4.66 -14.68
C SER A 158 -4.93 3.92 -15.62
N VAL A 159 -3.74 3.54 -15.12
CA VAL A 159 -2.69 2.86 -15.89
C VAL A 159 -2.70 1.34 -15.73
N MET A 160 -3.58 0.79 -14.88
CA MET A 160 -3.55 -0.61 -14.48
C MET A 160 -4.45 -1.53 -15.30
N ARG A 161 -5.04 -1.04 -16.41
CA ARG A 161 -5.96 -1.84 -17.23
C ARG A 161 -5.32 -3.15 -17.68
N THR A 162 -4.23 -3.08 -18.45
CA THR A 162 -3.55 -4.27 -18.97
C THR A 162 -3.03 -5.18 -17.85
N PRO A 163 -2.29 -4.66 -16.84
CA PRO A 163 -1.87 -5.46 -15.68
C PRO A 163 -3.00 -6.25 -15.00
N LEU A 164 -4.12 -5.60 -14.70
CA LEU A 164 -5.26 -6.22 -14.02
C LEU A 164 -5.93 -7.28 -14.90
N LEU A 165 -6.13 -7.00 -16.19
CA LEU A 165 -6.71 -7.99 -17.12
C LEU A 165 -5.82 -9.22 -17.24
N CYS A 166 -4.51 -9.03 -17.41
CA CYS A 166 -3.55 -10.13 -17.46
C CYS A 166 -3.57 -10.95 -16.16
N TYR A 167 -3.58 -10.31 -15.00
CA TYR A 167 -3.67 -11.00 -13.71
C TYR A 167 -4.96 -11.84 -13.60
N MET A 168 -6.13 -11.28 -13.95
CA MET A 168 -7.39 -12.02 -13.92
C MET A 168 -7.36 -13.25 -14.83
N ILE A 169 -6.87 -13.09 -16.07
CA ILE A 169 -6.79 -14.18 -17.05
C ILE A 169 -5.85 -15.27 -16.54
N THR A 170 -4.70 -14.91 -15.97
CA THR A 170 -3.72 -15.88 -15.44
C THR A 170 -4.29 -16.65 -14.23
N CYS A 171 -4.99 -15.99 -13.31
CA CYS A 171 -5.49 -16.62 -12.09
C CYS A 171 -6.80 -17.43 -12.28
N LEU A 172 -7.63 -17.04 -13.24
CA LEU A 172 -8.99 -17.59 -13.42
C LEU A 172 -9.16 -18.36 -14.74
N GLY A 173 -8.31 -18.11 -15.73
CA GLY A 173 -8.54 -18.49 -17.12
C GLY A 173 -9.41 -17.47 -17.86
N TYR A 174 -9.25 -17.38 -19.18
CA TYR A 174 -9.95 -16.39 -20.02
C TYR A 174 -11.48 -16.56 -19.94
N ASP A 175 -11.99 -17.78 -20.08
CA ASP A 175 -13.43 -18.03 -20.16
C ASP A 175 -14.16 -17.63 -18.87
N LEU A 176 -13.65 -18.05 -17.71
CA LEU A 176 -14.24 -17.70 -16.42
C LEU A 176 -14.15 -16.19 -16.14
N ALA A 177 -13.03 -15.56 -16.46
CA ALA A 177 -12.88 -14.12 -16.31
C ALA A 177 -13.82 -13.33 -17.25
N SER A 178 -14.02 -13.80 -18.47
CA SER A 178 -14.96 -13.20 -19.43
C SER A 178 -16.42 -13.35 -18.97
N LEU A 179 -16.84 -14.58 -18.65
CA LEU A 179 -18.23 -14.90 -18.26
C LEU A 179 -18.65 -14.23 -16.95
N SER A 180 -17.73 -14.05 -16.00
CA SER A 180 -18.01 -13.35 -14.74
C SER A 180 -18.18 -11.83 -14.91
N GLY A 181 -17.81 -11.27 -16.07
CA GLY A 181 -17.86 -9.85 -16.34
C GLY A 181 -16.78 -9.02 -15.63
N ILE A 182 -15.81 -9.65 -14.95
CA ILE A 182 -14.73 -8.93 -14.25
C ILE A 182 -13.84 -8.15 -15.23
N LEU A 183 -13.56 -8.71 -16.42
CA LEU A 183 -12.75 -8.05 -17.45
C LEU A 183 -13.41 -6.75 -17.93
N LEU A 184 -14.73 -6.77 -18.16
CA LEU A 184 -15.50 -5.58 -18.54
C LEU A 184 -15.55 -4.56 -17.40
N ALA A 185 -15.72 -5.02 -16.15
CA ALA A 185 -15.75 -4.14 -14.99
C ALA A 185 -14.41 -3.41 -14.78
N ILE A 186 -13.28 -4.11 -14.93
CA ILE A 186 -11.93 -3.53 -14.88
C ILE A 186 -11.75 -2.52 -16.01
N THR A 187 -12.13 -2.88 -17.24
CA THR A 187 -12.01 -2.01 -18.40
C THR A 187 -12.75 -0.68 -18.17
N ASN A 188 -14.02 -0.76 -17.75
CA ASN A 188 -14.83 0.42 -17.47
C ASN A 188 -14.25 1.27 -16.34
N MET A 189 -13.77 0.64 -15.27
CA MET A 189 -13.13 1.34 -14.15
C MET A 189 -11.89 2.11 -14.61
N CYS A 190 -10.95 1.46 -15.31
CA CYS A 190 -9.73 2.11 -15.77
C CYS A 190 -10.01 3.18 -16.84
N SER A 191 -10.96 2.95 -17.75
CA SER A 191 -11.40 3.97 -18.74
C SER A 191 -11.90 5.23 -18.05
N TYR A 192 -12.79 5.08 -17.07
CA TYR A 192 -13.34 6.20 -16.32
C TYR A 192 -12.23 7.05 -15.68
N TYR A 193 -11.27 6.42 -15.00
CA TYR A 193 -10.18 7.15 -14.35
C TYR A 193 -9.20 7.78 -15.34
N LEU A 194 -8.98 7.14 -16.49
CA LEU A 194 -8.17 7.71 -17.58
C LEU A 194 -8.85 8.94 -18.18
N GLU A 195 -10.15 8.86 -18.50
CA GLU A 195 -10.94 9.97 -19.04
C GLU A 195 -11.00 11.14 -18.06
N LYS A 196 -11.26 10.86 -16.76
CA LYS A 196 -11.24 11.87 -15.69
C LYS A 196 -9.90 12.60 -15.65
N ARG A 197 -8.78 11.88 -15.78
CA ARG A 197 -7.43 12.44 -15.79
C ARG A 197 -7.17 13.32 -17.01
N VAL A 198 -7.59 12.88 -18.20
CA VAL A 198 -7.41 13.65 -19.45
C VAL A 198 -8.30 14.89 -19.47
N ASN A 199 -9.56 14.78 -19.02
CA ASN A 199 -10.52 15.89 -19.03
C ASN A 199 -10.18 16.96 -17.99
N LEU A 200 -9.53 16.63 -16.86
CA LEU A 200 -8.96 17.60 -15.92
C LEU A 200 -7.89 18.51 -16.55
N VAL A 201 -7.24 18.05 -17.64
CA VAL A 201 -6.23 18.83 -18.38
C VAL A 201 -6.89 19.71 -19.46
N HIS A 202 -8.15 19.45 -19.79
CA HIS A 202 -8.92 20.17 -20.80
C HIS A 202 -10.16 20.82 -20.16
N ASP A 203 -9.96 21.85 -19.33
CA ASP A 203 -11.04 22.80 -18.99
C ASP A 203 -11.40 23.59 -20.27
N VAL A 204 -12.18 22.94 -21.14
CA VAL A 204 -12.91 23.61 -22.21
C VAL A 204 -14.29 23.96 -21.63
N PRO A 205 -14.71 25.23 -21.61
CA PRO A 205 -16.03 25.62 -21.13
C PRO A 205 -17.11 24.91 -21.98
N MET A 206 -17.83 23.95 -21.38
CA MET A 206 -18.97 23.34 -22.05
C MET A 206 -20.13 24.33 -22.12
N LEU A 207 -20.46 24.76 -23.35
CA LEU A 207 -21.68 25.50 -23.65
C LEU A 207 -22.92 24.59 -23.43
N PRO A 208 -24.04 25.15 -22.93
CA PRO A 208 -25.21 24.35 -22.58
C PRO A 208 -25.98 23.96 -23.86
N LEU A 209 -25.92 22.69 -24.24
CA LEU A 209 -26.80 22.14 -25.28
C LEU A 209 -28.10 21.60 -24.67
N ARG A 210 -29.17 22.30 -25.02
CA ARG A 210 -30.57 22.10 -24.65
C ARG A 210 -31.16 20.97 -25.49
N GLY A 211 -31.55 19.85 -24.88
CA GLY A 211 -32.29 18.77 -25.57
C GLY A 211 -32.41 17.50 -24.72
N VAL A 212 -33.63 17.18 -24.29
CA VAL A 212 -33.94 16.22 -23.22
C VAL A 212 -34.47 14.90 -23.81
N ASN A 213 -34.06 13.77 -23.22
CA ASN A 213 -34.81 12.49 -23.04
C ASN A 213 -34.19 11.12 -23.44
N MET A 214 -32.91 11.01 -23.78
CA MET A 214 -32.17 9.71 -23.70
C MET A 214 -31.16 9.68 -22.54
N ALA A 215 -31.19 10.70 -21.70
CA ALA A 215 -30.08 11.10 -20.84
C ALA A 215 -30.18 10.60 -19.39
N LEU A 216 -31.08 9.69 -19.02
CA LEU A 216 -31.22 9.30 -17.60
C LEU A 216 -30.03 8.47 -17.07
N ALA A 217 -29.41 7.62 -17.89
CA ALA A 217 -28.14 6.96 -17.55
C ALA A 217 -26.92 7.90 -17.72
N TRP A 218 -27.08 8.99 -18.47
CA TRP A 218 -26.06 10.02 -18.69
C TRP A 218 -26.11 11.14 -17.64
N LEU A 219 -27.21 11.25 -16.88
CA LEU A 219 -27.46 12.34 -15.95
C LEU A 219 -26.55 12.27 -14.71
N THR A 220 -26.03 11.08 -14.38
CA THR A 220 -24.84 10.91 -13.55
C THR A 220 -24.12 9.62 -13.95
N PRO A 221 -23.09 9.64 -14.82
CA PRO A 221 -22.27 8.46 -15.04
C PRO A 221 -21.77 7.91 -13.70
N PRO A 222 -21.74 6.57 -13.53
CA PRO A 222 -21.37 5.97 -12.27
C PRO A 222 -20.03 6.53 -11.76
N SER A 223 -20.01 6.98 -10.52
CA SER A 223 -18.79 7.53 -9.92
C SER A 223 -17.64 6.52 -9.95
N GLY A 224 -16.39 6.99 -9.93
CA GLY A 224 -15.23 6.10 -9.82
C GLY A 224 -15.34 5.11 -8.64
N ARG A 225 -15.94 5.54 -7.53
CA ARG A 225 -16.24 4.68 -6.38
C ARG A 225 -17.19 3.53 -6.73
N ALA A 226 -18.23 3.78 -7.54
CA ALA A 226 -19.17 2.75 -7.98
C ALA A 226 -18.49 1.73 -8.90
N HIS A 227 -17.64 2.19 -9.82
CA HIS A 227 -16.82 1.29 -10.65
C HIS A 227 -15.90 0.41 -9.80
N ARG A 228 -15.18 1.00 -8.86
CA ARG A 228 -14.28 0.29 -7.95
C ARG A 228 -15.03 -0.71 -7.07
N ALA A 229 -16.17 -0.32 -6.51
CA ALA A 229 -17.01 -1.21 -5.70
C ALA A 229 -17.52 -2.41 -6.52
N ARG A 230 -17.87 -2.21 -7.79
CA ARG A 230 -18.29 -3.30 -8.68
C ARG A 230 -17.15 -4.29 -8.93
N VAL A 231 -15.95 -3.80 -9.22
CA VAL A 231 -14.76 -4.65 -9.39
C VAL A 231 -14.48 -5.45 -8.13
N LEU A 232 -14.47 -4.81 -6.95
CA LEU A 232 -14.24 -5.48 -5.67
C LEU A 232 -15.31 -6.54 -5.36
N LYS A 233 -16.59 -6.26 -5.64
CA LYS A 233 -17.67 -7.24 -5.44
C LYS A 233 -17.46 -8.49 -6.29
N LEU A 234 -17.12 -8.32 -7.58
CA LEU A 234 -16.85 -9.45 -8.47
C LEU A 234 -15.58 -10.20 -8.06
N TYR A 235 -14.53 -9.47 -7.68
CA TYR A 235 -13.29 -10.02 -7.18
C TYR A 235 -13.52 -10.91 -5.95
N ASP A 236 -14.27 -10.42 -4.97
CA ASP A 236 -14.57 -11.17 -3.75
C ASP A 236 -15.34 -12.46 -4.06
N VAL A 237 -16.30 -12.42 -4.99
CA VAL A 237 -17.01 -13.65 -5.42
C VAL A 237 -16.04 -14.66 -6.05
N LEU A 238 -15.15 -14.21 -6.94
CA LEU A 238 -14.24 -15.09 -7.68
C LEU A 238 -13.13 -15.72 -6.80
N PHE A 239 -12.76 -15.05 -5.71
CA PHE A 239 -11.66 -15.49 -4.83
C PHE A 239 -12.11 -15.91 -3.41
N SER A 240 -13.41 -15.85 -3.08
CA SER A 240 -13.96 -16.16 -1.74
C SER A 240 -13.77 -17.61 -1.27
N GLY A 241 -13.37 -18.54 -2.14
CA GLY A 241 -13.23 -19.97 -1.85
C GLY A 241 -11.80 -20.52 -1.98
N ARG A 242 -10.76 -19.67 -2.04
CA ARG A 242 -9.36 -20.08 -2.25
C ARG A 242 -8.42 -19.60 -1.13
#